data_AF-A0A2S3X2X0-F1
#
_entry.id   AF-A0A2S3X2X0-F1
#
_cell.length_a   1.000
_cell.length_b   1.000
_cell.length_c   1.000
_cell.angle_alpha   90.00
_cell.angle_beta   90.00
_cell.angle_gamma   90.00
#
_symmetry.space_group_name_H-M   'P 1'
#
loop_
_entity.id
_entity.type
_entity.pdbx_description
1 polymer ?
#
loop_
_entity_poly.entity_id
_entity_poly.type
_entity_poly.pdbx_seq_one_letter_code
_entity_poly.pdbx_strand_id
1 'polypeptide(L)'
;MSSHLFASVLARLKLLTGSDTDVQLARALKVSPQTLSSWKVRDSIPYSLCVDLARQHGCSLDWLLLGERNDSRAVGSQDSWQNDLLGRLCELSHSDRQSVLLYIEDKQRIRQLERQLQELTKHASAAH
;
A
#
# COMPACT_ATOMS: atom_id res chain seq x y z
N MET A 1 6.52 9.67 22.47
CA MET A 1 5.82 8.65 21.65
C MET A 1 6.60 8.25 20.38
N SER A 2 7.73 8.91 20.06
CA SER A 2 8.49 8.70 18.81
C SER A 2 9.50 7.54 18.84
N SER A 3 10.01 7.16 20.02
CA SER A 3 11.18 6.28 20.14
C SER A 3 10.92 4.78 19.92
N HIS A 4 9.66 4.37 19.90
CA HIS A 4 9.31 2.96 19.71
C HIS A 4 9.43 2.53 18.25
N LEU A 5 9.19 3.45 17.30
CA LEU A 5 9.25 3.12 15.86
C LEU A 5 10.69 2.84 15.42
N PHE A 6 11.63 3.71 15.78
CA PHE A 6 13.05 3.51 15.49
C PHE A 6 13.57 2.20 16.08
N ALA A 7 13.30 1.94 17.36
CA ALA A 7 13.74 0.73 18.04
C ALA A 7 13.19 -0.53 17.35
N SER A 8 11.92 -0.52 16.95
CA SER A 8 11.31 -1.61 16.20
C SER A 8 11.93 -1.80 14.82
N VAL A 9 12.20 -0.73 14.06
CA VAL A 9 12.88 -0.82 12.75
C VAL A 9 14.30 -1.38 12.93
N LEU A 10 15.04 -0.89 13.93
CA LEU A 10 16.39 -1.36 14.21
C LEU A 10 16.41 -2.85 14.59
N ALA A 11 15.46 -3.32 15.39
CA ALA A 11 15.31 -4.73 15.72
C ALA A 11 15.04 -5.59 14.48
N ARG A 12 14.20 -5.12 13.56
CA ARG A 12 13.92 -5.81 12.28
C ARG A 12 15.14 -5.82 11.36
N LEU A 13 15.90 -4.73 11.31
CA LEU A 13 17.16 -4.67 10.58
C LEU A 13 18.17 -5.70 11.11
N LYS A 14 18.30 -5.80 12.44
CA LYS A 14 19.15 -6.81 13.10
C LYS A 14 18.73 -8.24 12.74
N LEU A 15 17.44 -8.53 12.75
CA LEU A 15 16.89 -9.82 12.32
C LEU A 15 17.23 -10.12 10.84
N LEU A 16 17.06 -9.14 9.96
CA LEU A 16 17.36 -9.25 8.53
C LEU A 16 18.84 -9.54 8.24
N THR A 17 19.73 -8.88 8.96
CA THR A 17 21.18 -8.99 8.77
C THR A 17 21.84 -10.04 9.66
N GLY A 18 21.06 -10.79 10.47
CA GLY A 18 21.58 -11.76 11.43
C GLY A 18 22.57 -11.16 12.43
N SER A 19 22.34 -9.90 12.83
CA SER A 19 23.28 -9.12 13.65
C SER A 19 22.73 -8.92 15.05
N ASP A 20 23.44 -9.40 16.07
CA ASP A 20 23.03 -9.21 17.47
C ASP A 20 23.48 -7.84 18.01
N THR A 21 24.66 -7.41 17.57
CA THR A 21 25.28 -6.16 18.03
C THR A 21 25.16 -5.04 17.01
N ASP A 22 25.17 -3.80 17.50
CA ASP A 22 25.15 -2.60 16.65
C ASP A 22 26.38 -2.51 15.74
N VAL A 23 27.51 -3.04 16.20
CA VAL A 23 28.76 -3.09 15.43
C VAL A 23 28.64 -4.07 14.26
N GLN A 24 28.04 -5.25 14.50
CA GLN A 24 27.76 -6.21 13.43
C GLN A 24 26.75 -5.63 12.43
N LEU A 25 25.70 -4.97 12.92
CA LEU A 25 24.72 -4.32 12.05
C LEU A 25 25.38 -3.23 11.19
N ALA A 26 26.20 -2.34 11.77
CA ALA A 26 26.91 -1.31 11.02
C ALA A 26 27.78 -1.92 9.89
N ARG A 27 28.47 -3.04 10.17
CA ARG A 27 29.25 -3.78 9.17
C ARG A 27 28.37 -4.37 8.08
N ALA A 28 27.26 -5.02 8.44
CA ALA A 28 26.32 -5.61 7.48
C ALA A 28 25.70 -4.55 6.57
N LEU A 29 25.38 -3.38 7.14
CA LEU A 29 24.84 -2.22 6.44
C LEU A 29 25.90 -1.40 5.68
N LYS A 30 27.19 -1.77 5.78
CA LYS A 30 28.34 -1.04 5.21
C LYS A 30 28.39 0.43 5.63
N VAL A 31 27.99 0.73 6.88
CA VAL A 31 28.08 2.08 7.47
C VAL A 31 29.06 2.09 8.65
N SER A 32 29.55 3.28 9.00
CA SER A 32 30.41 3.40 10.19
C SER A 32 29.58 3.22 11.48
N PRO A 33 30.17 2.67 12.56
CA PRO A 33 29.50 2.62 13.86
C PRO A 33 29.08 4.01 14.37
N GLN A 34 29.84 5.06 14.02
CA GLN A 34 29.53 6.45 14.36
C GLN A 34 28.25 6.92 13.65
N THR A 35 28.07 6.56 12.38
CA THR A 35 26.85 6.84 11.61
C THR A 35 25.63 6.19 12.26
N LEU A 36 25.76 4.93 12.67
CA LEU A 36 24.67 4.21 13.34
C LEU A 36 24.35 4.81 14.72
N SER A 37 25.37 5.19 15.50
CA SER A 37 25.17 5.95 16.75
C SER A 37 24.46 7.28 16.50
N SER A 38 24.80 7.98 15.41
CA SER A 38 24.16 9.23 15.02
C SER A 38 22.67 9.05 14.70
N TRP A 39 22.28 7.94 14.07
CA TRP A 39 20.87 7.61 13.82
C TRP A 39 20.09 7.36 15.10
N LYS A 40 20.70 6.69 16.08
CA LYS A 40 20.10 6.46 17.40
C LYS A 40 19.82 7.77 18.13
N VAL A 41 20.77 8.70 18.11
CA VAL A 41 20.61 10.03 18.74
C VAL A 41 19.50 10.83 18.06
N ARG A 42 19.37 10.72 16.74
CA ARG A 42 18.32 11.39 15.96
C ARG A 42 16.98 10.65 15.92
N ASP A 43 16.91 9.47 16.52
CA ASP A 43 15.71 8.61 16.51
C ASP A 43 15.15 8.37 15.10
N SER A 44 16.04 8.27 14.10
CA SER A 44 15.66 8.26 12.68
C SER A 44 16.65 7.49 11.81
N ILE A 45 16.13 6.67 10.90
CA ILE A 45 16.89 5.86 9.94
C ILE A 45 16.64 6.43 8.54
N PRO A 46 17.68 6.57 7.70
CA PRO A 46 17.49 7.01 6.32
C PRO A 46 16.56 6.07 5.54
N TYR A 47 15.48 6.61 4.97
CA TYR A 47 14.51 5.81 4.21
C TYR A 47 15.13 5.14 2.97
N SER A 48 16.08 5.81 2.32
CA SER A 48 16.82 5.24 1.18
C SER A 48 17.49 3.91 1.53
N LEU A 49 18.09 3.84 2.73
CA LEU A 49 18.74 2.63 3.21
C LEU A 49 17.72 1.52 3.51
N CYS A 50 16.56 1.85 4.08
CA CYS A 50 15.48 0.89 4.28
C CYS A 50 14.98 0.31 2.94
N VAL A 51 14.82 1.15 1.91
CA VAL A 51 14.41 0.72 0.57
C VAL A 51 15.44 -0.20 -0.07
N ASP A 52 16.71 0.17 0.00
CA ASP A 52 17.79 -0.62 -0.59
C ASP A 52 17.94 -1.99 0.08
N LEU A 53 17.83 -2.05 1.41
CA LEU A 53 17.85 -3.31 2.14
C LEU A 53 16.63 -4.17 1.85
N ALA A 54 15.45 -3.56 1.79
CA ALA A 54 14.22 -4.28 1.42
C ALA A 54 14.38 -4.94 0.05
N ARG A 55 14.97 -4.23 -0.92
CA ARG A 55 15.28 -4.76 -2.25
C ARG A 55 16.35 -5.85 -2.22
N GLN A 56 17.44 -5.64 -1.48
CA GLN A 56 18.57 -6.60 -1.41
C GLN A 56 18.18 -7.92 -0.75
N HIS A 57 17.37 -7.87 0.30
CA HIS A 57 16.94 -9.06 1.04
C HIS A 57 15.58 -9.62 0.58
N GLY A 58 14.93 -8.99 -0.40
CA GLY A 58 13.64 -9.43 -0.93
C GLY A 58 12.49 -9.36 0.08
N CYS A 59 12.55 -8.43 1.05
CA CYS A 59 11.50 -8.26 2.06
C CYS A 59 10.62 -7.03 1.75
N SER A 60 9.40 -7.00 2.29
CA SER A 60 8.54 -5.82 2.17
C SER A 60 9.09 -4.64 2.97
N LEU A 61 9.10 -3.46 2.35
CA LEU A 61 9.43 -2.21 3.03
C LEU A 61 8.42 -1.88 4.13
N ASP A 62 7.14 -2.18 3.90
CA ASP A 62 6.08 -1.98 4.89
C ASP A 62 6.31 -2.84 6.12
N TRP A 63 6.72 -4.09 5.93
CA TRP A 63 7.13 -4.94 7.06
C TRP A 63 8.35 -4.37 7.79
N LEU A 64 9.33 -3.83 7.06
CA LEU A 64 10.53 -3.26 7.65
C LEU A 64 10.27 -1.97 8.44
N LEU A 65 9.32 -1.13 8.01
CA LEU A 65 9.00 0.16 8.64
C LEU A 65 7.87 0.05 9.66
N LEU A 66 6.76 -0.60 9.30
CA LEU A 66 5.51 -0.66 10.07
C LEU A 66 5.39 -1.93 10.92
N GLY A 67 6.01 -3.03 10.48
CA GLY A 67 6.02 -4.30 11.23
C GLY A 67 4.80 -5.14 10.90
N GLU A 68 3.92 -4.57 10.10
CA GLU A 68 2.87 -5.26 9.38
C GLU A 68 3.55 -6.21 8.41
N ARG A 69 3.64 -7.48 8.81
CA ARG A 69 3.94 -8.52 7.85
C ARG A 69 2.82 -8.43 6.86
N ASN A 70 3.18 -8.24 5.59
CA ASN A 70 2.24 -8.26 4.51
C ASN A 70 1.73 -9.70 4.34
N ASP A 71 1.00 -10.19 5.34
CA ASP A 71 0.12 -11.34 5.28
C ASP A 71 -1.08 -11.02 4.38
N SER A 72 -1.04 -9.90 3.64
CA SER A 72 -1.98 -9.51 2.59
C SER A 72 -1.80 -10.28 1.27
N ARG A 73 -1.00 -11.37 1.24
CA ARG A 73 -1.38 -12.48 0.34
C ARG A 73 -2.71 -13.13 0.76
N ALA A 74 -3.16 -12.86 1.99
CA ALA A 74 -4.55 -12.97 2.43
C ALA A 74 -5.22 -11.58 2.48
N VAL A 75 -5.06 -10.77 1.43
CA VAL A 75 -6.08 -9.80 1.05
C VAL A 75 -7.35 -10.64 0.87
N GLY A 76 -8.29 -10.45 1.80
CA GLY A 76 -9.56 -11.16 1.80
C GLY A 76 -10.22 -11.05 0.42
N SER A 77 -10.97 -12.08 0.06
CA SER A 77 -11.83 -12.27 -1.13
C SER A 77 -12.32 -11.01 -1.89
N GLN A 78 -12.45 -9.87 -1.21
CA GLN A 78 -12.91 -8.60 -1.75
C GLN A 78 -11.89 -7.82 -2.59
N ASP A 79 -10.58 -7.87 -2.35
CA ASP A 79 -9.62 -7.16 -3.25
C ASP A 79 -8.97 -8.11 -4.26
N SER A 80 -9.21 -9.42 -4.16
CA SER A 80 -8.77 -10.39 -5.18
C SER A 80 -9.42 -10.10 -6.54
N TRP A 81 -10.75 -9.91 -6.58
CA TRP A 81 -11.45 -9.57 -7.82
C TRP A 81 -11.13 -8.14 -8.29
N GLN A 82 -10.87 -7.21 -7.36
CA GLN A 82 -10.49 -5.85 -7.72
C GLN A 82 -9.10 -5.83 -8.37
N ASN A 83 -8.14 -6.56 -7.83
CA ASN A 83 -6.81 -6.71 -8.40
C ASN A 83 -6.85 -7.42 -9.77
N ASP A 84 -7.66 -8.49 -9.92
CA ASP A 84 -7.87 -9.15 -11.21
C ASP A 84 -8.48 -8.20 -12.25
N LEU A 85 -9.52 -7.44 -11.86
CA LEU A 85 -10.15 -6.44 -12.73
C LEU A 85 -9.15 -5.35 -13.15
N LEU A 86 -8.39 -4.79 -12.21
CA LEU A 86 -7.38 -3.78 -12.49
C LEU A 86 -6.28 -4.31 -13.42
N GLY A 87 -5.84 -5.55 -13.21
CA GLY A 87 -4.90 -6.23 -14.09
C GLY A 87 -5.42 -6.30 -15.53
N ARG A 88 -6.64 -6.83 -15.71
CA ARG A 88 -7.30 -6.91 -17.02
C ARG A 88 -7.47 -5.55 -17.69
N LEU A 89 -7.89 -4.53 -16.94
CA LEU A 89 -8.06 -3.17 -17.47
C LEU A 89 -6.73 -2.56 -17.96
N CYS A 90 -5.63 -2.83 -17.26
CA CYS A 90 -4.31 -2.36 -17.65
C CYS A 90 -3.79 -3.04 -18.92
N GLU A 91 -4.19 -4.29 -19.18
CA GLU A 91 -3.85 -5.04 -20.40
C GLU A 91 -4.61 -4.56 -21.64
N LEU A 92 -5.79 -3.95 -21.47
CA LEU A 92 -6.57 -3.41 -22.58
C LEU A 92 -5.84 -2.27 -23.29
N SER A 93 -6.13 -2.10 -24.59
CA SER A 93 -5.66 -0.94 -25.35
C SER A 93 -6.27 0.36 -24.82
N HIS A 94 -5.69 1.51 -25.17
CA HIS A 94 -6.20 2.80 -24.73
C HIS A 94 -7.64 3.05 -25.22
N SER A 95 -7.95 2.69 -26.47
CA SER A 95 -9.31 2.81 -27.02
C SER A 95 -10.31 1.92 -26.26
N ASP A 96 -9.93 0.69 -25.93
CA ASP A 96 -10.83 -0.24 -25.23
C ASP A 96 -11.11 0.23 -23.80
N ARG A 97 -10.10 0.76 -23.11
CA ARG A 97 -10.28 1.38 -21.78
C ARG A 97 -11.23 2.57 -21.85
N GLN A 98 -11.12 3.41 -22.88
CA GLN A 98 -12.01 4.54 -23.07
C GLN A 98 -13.45 4.09 -23.36
N SER A 99 -13.64 3.02 -24.15
CA SER A 99 -14.97 2.44 -24.38
C SER A 99 -15.58 1.87 -23.10
N VAL A 100 -14.78 1.22 -22.25
CA VAL A 100 -15.25 0.74 -20.93
C VAL A 100 -15.68 1.91 -20.04
N LEU A 101 -14.92 3.00 -20.02
CA LEU A 101 -15.28 4.20 -19.26
C LEU A 101 -16.63 4.77 -19.71
N LEU A 102 -16.80 4.95 -21.02
CA LEU A 102 -18.06 5.46 -21.59
C LEU A 102 -19.25 4.57 -21.21
N TYR A 103 -19.08 3.25 -21.30
CA TYR A 103 -20.13 2.30 -20.90
C TYR A 103 -20.49 2.41 -19.41
N ILE A 104 -19.51 2.65 -18.54
CA ILE A 104 -19.75 2.86 -17.10
C ILE A 104 -20.55 4.15 -16.90
N GLU A 105 -20.18 5.24 -17.56
CA GLU A 105 -20.88 6.53 -17.49
C GLU A 105 -22.33 6.43 -17.96
N ASP A 106 -22.55 5.79 -19.11
CA ASP A 106 -23.89 5.57 -19.67
C ASP A 106 -24.76 4.75 -18.70
N LYS A 107 -24.20 3.68 -18.13
CA LYS A 107 -24.90 2.85 -17.15
C LYS A 107 -25.27 3.62 -15.89
N GLN A 108 -24.41 4.50 -15.42
CA GLN A 108 -24.70 5.38 -14.29
C GLN A 108 -25.78 6.41 -14.64
N ARG A 109 -25.71 7.00 -15.83
CA ARG A 109 -26.69 7.96 -16.35
C ARG A 109 -28.09 7.35 -16.45
N ILE A 110 -28.20 6.15 -17.02
CA ILE A 110 -29.48 5.43 -17.14
C ILE A 110 -30.08 5.18 -15.75
N ARG A 111 -29.29 4.66 -14.80
CA ARG A 111 -29.75 4.43 -13.42
C ARG A 111 -30.18 5.71 -12.69
N GLN A 112 -29.58 6.85 -13.03
CA GLN A 112 -29.98 8.16 -12.48
C GLN A 112 -31.37 8.54 -13.02
N LEU A 113 -31.56 8.42 -14.35
CA LEU A 113 -32.83 8.75 -14.99
C LEU A 113 -33.97 7.84 -14.50
N GLU A 114 -33.71 6.54 -14.36
CA GLU A 114 -34.69 5.58 -13.81
C GLU A 114 -35.14 5.98 -12.41
N ARG A 115 -34.20 6.42 -11.54
CA ARG A 115 -34.53 6.92 -10.20
C ARG A 115 -35.38 8.18 -10.23
N GLN A 116 -35.04 9.14 -11.10
CA GLN A 116 -35.81 10.38 -11.26
C GLN A 116 -37.23 10.11 -11.76
N LEU A 117 -37.39 9.21 -12.72
CA LEU A 117 -38.71 8.80 -13.21
C LEU A 117 -39.54 8.16 -12.09
N GLN A 118 -38.96 7.24 -11.31
CA GLN A 118 -39.64 6.63 -10.17
C GLN A 118 -40.10 7.65 -9.13
N GLU A 119 -39.28 8.68 -8.84
CA GLU A 119 -39.67 9.76 -7.95
C GLU A 119 -40.84 10.57 -8.52
N LEU A 120 -40.77 10.99 -9.78
CA LEU A 120 -41.85 11.75 -10.41
C LEU A 120 -43.17 10.97 -10.45
N THR A 121 -43.14 9.68 -10.76
CA THR A 121 -44.33 8.83 -10.75
C THR A 121 -44.91 8.70 -9.34
N LYS A 122 -44.07 8.54 -8.30
CA LYS A 122 -44.54 8.50 -6.90
C LYS A 122 -45.25 9.79 -6.50
N HIS A 123 -44.69 10.95 -6.85
CA HIS A 123 -45.31 12.25 -6.56
C HIS A 123 -46.63 12.44 -7.32
N ALA A 124 -46.70 12.04 -8.60
CA ALA A 124 -47.93 12.11 -9.39
C ALA A 124 -49.04 11.20 -8.84
N SER A 125 -48.68 10.01 -8.34
CA SER A 125 -49.63 9.08 -7.68
C SER A 125 -50.08 9.52 -6.29
N ALA A 126 -49.29 10.35 -5.60
CA ALA A 126 -49.64 10.89 -4.28
C ALA A 126 -50.48 12.18 -4.37
N ALA A 127 -50.60 12.78 -5.56
CA ALA A 127 -51.40 13.97 -5.84
C ALA A 127 -52.82 13.66 -6.35
N HIS A 128 -53.15 12.37 -6.55
CA HIS A 128 -54.49 11.85 -6.82
C HIS A 128 -55.05 11.16 -5.57
#